data_AF-A0A661TB52-F1
#
_entry.id   AF-A0A661TB52-F1
#
_cell.length_a   1.000
_cell.length_b   1.000
_cell.length_c   1.000
_cell.angle_alpha   90.00
_cell.angle_beta   90.00
_cell.angle_gamma   90.00
#
_symmetry.space_group_name_H-M   'P 1'
#
loop_
_entity.id
_entity.type
_entity.pdbx_description
1 polymer ?
#
loop_
_entity_poly.entity_id
_entity_poly.type
_entity_poly.pdbx_seq_one_letter_code
_entity_poly.pdbx_strand_id
1 'polypeptide(L)'
;MSHKKPFRADWRTYQDSLPHTGNKKRPVLKQIRYSIILLVLGMLIYFGVAVLSDPADGRYRPEDQQSTSRMREEKNSIRKADIRTIIDSGRILNLTTRTLSFDHAGEKFKATTSIDIDLQKYMLSRMNWHSSRYTPRYLGIVVMDPATGRVLSMTGFDRDGRTGNPCIAGQFPAASIFKIVTAAAAVE
;
A
#
# COMPACT_ATOMS: atom_id res chain seq x y z
N MET A 1 0.52 -32.24 43.63
CA MET A 1 -0.41 -31.43 42.81
C MET A 1 0.04 -29.98 42.87
N SER A 2 0.67 -29.47 41.81
CA SER A 2 1.22 -28.11 41.75
C SER A 2 0.41 -27.29 40.74
N HIS A 3 -0.39 -26.36 41.24
CA HIS A 3 -1.18 -25.44 40.42
C HIS A 3 -0.25 -24.38 39.80
N LYS A 4 0.05 -24.51 38.50
CA LYS A 4 0.65 -23.42 37.72
C LYS A 4 -0.42 -22.34 37.49
N LYS A 5 -0.19 -21.13 38.02
CA LYS A 5 -1.02 -19.95 37.76
C LYS A 5 -0.84 -19.48 36.31
N PRO A 6 -1.89 -19.00 35.63
CA PRO A 6 -1.78 -18.52 34.26
C PRO A 6 -1.05 -17.17 34.20
N PHE A 7 -0.13 -17.06 33.25
CA PHE A 7 0.59 -15.83 32.91
C PHE A 7 -0.42 -14.80 32.35
N ARG A 8 -0.77 -13.80 33.15
CA ARG A 8 -1.51 -12.62 32.68
C ARG A 8 -0.47 -11.61 32.20
N ALA A 9 -0.41 -11.37 30.90
CA ALA A 9 0.31 -10.24 30.34
C ALA A 9 -0.39 -8.97 30.81
N ASP A 10 0.15 -8.33 31.85
CA ASP A 10 -0.34 -7.07 32.38
C ASP A 10 0.14 -5.94 31.46
N TRP A 11 -0.80 -5.26 30.81
CA TRP A 11 -0.54 -4.20 29.84
C TRP A 11 0.24 -3.03 30.47
N ARG A 12 0.23 -2.92 31.81
CA ARG A 12 1.05 -1.97 32.56
C ARG A 12 2.55 -2.23 32.42
N THR A 13 2.98 -3.49 32.42
CA THR A 13 4.41 -3.84 32.26
C THR A 13 4.94 -3.52 30.87
N TYR A 14 4.05 -3.40 29.87
CA TYR A 14 4.40 -3.00 28.51
C TYR A 14 4.65 -1.48 28.41
N GLN A 15 3.86 -0.65 29.11
CA GLN A 15 4.04 0.80 29.11
C GLN A 15 5.39 1.24 29.69
N ASP A 16 5.88 0.54 30.72
CA ASP A 16 7.16 0.87 31.37
C ASP A 16 8.38 0.61 30.48
N SER A 17 8.21 -0.10 29.35
CA SER A 17 9.31 -0.49 28.45
C SER A 17 9.57 0.48 27.29
N LEU A 18 8.87 1.61 27.19
CA LEU A 18 9.00 2.57 26.09
C LEU A 18 10.04 3.68 26.40
N PRO A 19 11.19 3.73 25.68
CA PRO A 19 12.19 4.78 25.88
C PRO A 19 11.71 6.13 25.32
N HIS A 20 11.52 7.12 26.21
CA HIS A 20 11.27 8.51 25.82
C HIS A 20 12.55 9.16 25.28
N THR A 21 12.70 9.16 23.95
CA THR A 21 13.78 9.89 23.28
C THR A 21 13.39 11.35 23.04
N GLY A 22 13.71 12.19 24.02
CA GLY A 22 13.58 13.64 23.92
C GLY A 22 14.50 14.23 22.84
N ASN A 23 13.91 14.63 21.71
CA ASN A 23 14.57 15.24 20.56
C ASN A 23 15.15 16.64 20.90
N LYS A 24 16.43 16.70 21.31
CA LYS A 24 17.22 17.94 21.34
C LYS A 24 17.73 18.25 19.93
N LYS A 25 17.01 19.08 19.17
CA LYS A 25 17.47 19.62 17.88
C LYS A 25 18.68 20.54 18.09
N ARG A 26 19.84 20.15 17.55
CA ARG A 26 21.12 20.89 17.59
C ARG A 26 21.45 21.49 16.20
N PRO A 27 22.20 22.61 16.12
CA PRO A 27 22.28 23.55 14.97
C PRO A 27 23.04 23.07 13.72
N VAL A 28 23.22 21.75 13.56
CA VAL A 28 24.06 21.14 12.50
C VAL A 28 23.40 21.23 11.11
N LEU A 29 22.07 21.33 11.04
CA LEU A 29 21.34 21.46 9.77
C LEU A 29 21.61 22.78 9.02
N LYS A 30 22.03 23.86 9.72
CA LYS A 30 22.35 25.13 9.04
C LYS A 30 23.69 25.07 8.31
N GLN A 31 24.70 24.40 8.87
CA GLN A 31 26.01 24.23 8.21
C GLN A 31 25.92 23.31 6.98
N ILE A 32 25.12 22.24 7.04
CA ILE A 32 24.92 21.32 5.90
C ILE A 32 24.33 22.06 4.68
N ARG A 33 23.42 23.04 4.91
CA ARG A 33 22.80 23.81 3.82
C ARG A 33 23.80 24.68 3.05
N TYR A 34 24.77 25.30 3.74
CA TYR A 34 25.80 26.11 3.07
C TYR A 34 26.78 25.25 2.29
N SER A 35 27.16 24.07 2.80
CA SER A 35 28.02 23.14 2.08
C SER A 35 27.39 22.63 0.78
N ILE A 36 26.08 22.39 0.76
CA ILE A 36 25.36 21.98 -0.46
C ILE A 36 25.37 23.10 -1.51
N ILE A 37 25.12 24.35 -1.10
CA ILE A 37 25.10 25.50 -2.02
C ILE A 37 26.48 25.71 -2.68
N LEU A 38 27.56 25.58 -1.90
CA LEU A 38 28.93 25.76 -2.41
C LEU A 38 29.32 24.64 -3.39
N LEU A 39 28.87 23.41 -3.15
CA LEU A 39 29.06 22.27 -4.06
C LEU A 39 28.34 22.47 -5.40
N VAL A 40 27.09 22.94 -5.37
CA VAL A 40 26.31 23.22 -6.60
C VAL A 40 26.96 24.35 -7.40
N LEU A 41 27.44 25.41 -6.73
CA LEU A 41 28.12 26.52 -7.41
C LEU A 41 29.42 26.06 -8.08
N GLY A 42 30.22 25.24 -7.39
CA GLY A 42 31.43 24.65 -7.97
C GLY A 42 31.15 23.74 -9.17
N MET A 43 30.06 22.96 -9.11
CA MET A 43 29.66 22.07 -10.20
C MET A 43 29.18 22.87 -11.44
N LEU A 44 28.46 23.97 -11.24
CA LEU A 44 28.05 24.87 -12.33
C LEU A 44 29.24 25.55 -12.99
N ILE A 45 30.24 25.99 -12.21
CA ILE A 45 31.47 26.58 -12.75
C ILE A 45 32.26 25.52 -13.53
N TYR A 46 32.39 24.31 -12.99
CA TYR A 46 33.07 23.20 -13.67
C TYR A 46 32.40 22.85 -15.00
N PHE A 47 31.06 22.70 -15.01
CA PHE A 47 30.32 22.43 -16.25
C PHE A 47 30.38 23.59 -17.24
N GLY A 48 30.35 24.84 -16.78
CA GLY A 48 30.48 26.02 -17.64
C GLY A 48 31.83 26.10 -18.36
N VAL A 49 32.91 25.71 -17.70
CA VAL A 49 34.26 25.67 -18.31
C VAL A 49 34.40 24.46 -19.25
N ALA A 50 33.85 23.30 -18.88
CA ALA A 50 33.89 22.10 -19.72
C ALA A 50 33.13 22.28 -21.05
N VAL A 51 32.02 23.03 -21.05
CA VAL A 51 31.24 23.32 -22.28
C VAL A 51 31.96 24.31 -23.20
N LEU A 52 32.85 25.17 -22.68
CA LEU A 52 33.59 26.14 -23.49
C LEU A 52 34.90 25.60 -24.08
N SER A 53 35.31 24.39 -23.69
CA SER A 53 36.60 23.80 -24.08
C SER A 53 36.48 22.50 -24.88
N ASP A 54 35.30 22.14 -25.38
CA ASP A 54 35.13 20.97 -26.24
C ASP A 54 35.29 21.35 -27.73
N PRO A 55 36.43 21.01 -28.38
CA PRO A 55 36.58 21.17 -29.82
C PRO A 55 35.72 20.09 -30.49
N ALA A 56 34.94 20.51 -31.47
CA ALA A 56 34.10 19.62 -32.28
C ALA A 56 34.92 18.48 -32.90
N ASP A 57 34.87 17.29 -32.29
CA ASP A 57 35.35 16.05 -32.89
C ASP A 57 34.14 15.17 -33.26
N GLY A 58 33.79 15.24 -34.54
CA GLY A 58 32.73 14.46 -35.18
C GLY A 58 33.09 12.98 -35.27
N ARG A 59 32.94 12.24 -34.16
CA ARG A 59 32.96 10.77 -34.17
C ARG A 59 31.56 10.20 -34.01
N TYR A 60 31.13 9.58 -35.09
CA TYR A 60 29.96 8.74 -35.26
C TYR A 60 29.71 7.85 -34.02
N ARG A 61 28.60 8.11 -33.31
CA ARG A 61 28.12 7.33 -32.17
C ARG A 61 27.01 6.41 -32.67
N PRO A 62 27.11 5.08 -32.52
CA PRO A 62 26.03 4.18 -32.92
C PRO A 62 24.86 4.35 -31.94
N GLU A 63 23.82 5.07 -32.35
CA GLU A 63 22.72 5.53 -31.48
C GLU A 63 21.44 4.68 -31.54
N ASP A 64 21.41 3.57 -32.29
CA ASP A 64 20.12 2.93 -32.62
C ASP A 64 19.77 1.59 -31.93
N GLN A 65 20.65 1.01 -31.11
CA GLN A 65 20.31 -0.26 -30.41
C GLN A 65 19.86 -0.09 -28.95
N GLN A 66 20.20 1.02 -28.29
CA GLN A 66 19.84 1.24 -26.89
C GLN A 66 18.49 1.95 -26.71
N SER A 67 18.04 2.69 -27.73
CA SER A 67 16.80 3.47 -27.71
C SER A 67 15.56 2.59 -27.95
N THR A 68 15.68 1.59 -28.82
CA THR A 68 14.61 0.61 -29.12
C THR A 68 14.41 -0.43 -28.02
N SER A 69 15.49 -0.86 -27.35
CA SER A 69 15.42 -1.76 -26.20
C SER A 69 14.82 -1.08 -24.96
N ARG A 70 15.27 0.14 -24.62
CA ARG A 70 14.68 0.91 -23.50
C ARG A 70 13.21 1.26 -23.73
N MET A 71 12.82 1.64 -24.95
CA MET A 71 11.42 1.96 -25.26
C MET A 71 10.50 0.72 -25.19
N ARG A 72 11.01 -0.47 -25.52
CA ARG A 72 10.27 -1.74 -25.39
C ARG A 72 10.20 -2.21 -23.93
N GLU A 73 11.26 -1.99 -23.15
CA GLU A 73 11.32 -2.37 -21.74
C GLU A 73 10.45 -1.46 -20.86
N GLU A 74 10.36 -0.17 -21.17
CA GLU A 74 9.46 0.76 -20.49
C GLU A 74 7.98 0.47 -20.79
N LYS A 75 7.67 0.00 -22.01
CA LYS A 75 6.31 -0.41 -22.42
C LYS A 75 5.83 -1.69 -21.72
N ASN A 76 6.76 -2.54 -21.26
CA ASN A 76 6.46 -3.81 -20.61
C ASN A 76 6.52 -3.72 -19.07
N SER A 77 6.84 -2.56 -18.51
CA SER A 77 6.90 -2.35 -17.05
C SER A 77 5.53 -1.97 -16.49
N ILE A 78 4.91 -2.87 -15.72
CA ILE A 78 3.66 -2.59 -15.02
C ILE A 78 3.91 -1.53 -13.95
N ARG A 79 3.33 -0.33 -14.10
CA ARG A 79 3.42 0.74 -13.09
C ARG A 79 2.30 0.61 -12.08
N LYS A 80 2.49 1.24 -10.92
CA LYS A 80 1.46 1.27 -9.85
C LYS A 80 0.14 1.89 -10.31
N ALA A 81 0.19 2.88 -11.22
CA ALA A 81 -1.00 3.49 -11.79
C ALA A 81 -1.79 2.47 -12.64
N ASP A 82 -1.11 1.64 -13.42
CA ASP A 82 -1.73 0.59 -14.23
C ASP A 82 -2.42 -0.45 -13.33
N ILE A 83 -1.74 -0.85 -12.24
CA ILE A 83 -2.30 -1.77 -11.25
C ILE A 83 -3.59 -1.23 -10.64
N ARG A 84 -3.68 0.08 -10.35
CA ARG A 84 -4.91 0.69 -9.80
C ARG A 84 -6.08 0.60 -10.78
N THR A 85 -5.82 0.80 -12.07
CA THR A 85 -6.85 0.68 -13.12
C THR A 85 -7.26 -0.79 -13.32
N ILE A 86 -6.30 -1.71 -13.20
CA ILE A 86 -6.50 -3.15 -13.39
C ILE A 86 -7.25 -3.78 -12.22
N ILE A 87 -6.88 -3.40 -10.99
CA ILE A 87 -7.50 -3.82 -9.73
C ILE A 87 -8.61 -2.85 -9.40
N ASP A 88 -9.65 -2.84 -10.24
CA ASP A 88 -10.88 -2.13 -9.89
C ASP A 88 -11.50 -2.78 -8.65
N SER A 89 -12.11 -1.93 -7.82
CA SER A 89 -12.71 -2.21 -6.52
C SER A 89 -13.66 -3.40 -6.56
N GLY A 90 -14.44 -3.52 -7.63
CA GLY A 90 -15.40 -4.62 -7.82
C GLY A 90 -14.74 -5.98 -8.11
N ARG A 91 -13.53 -6.00 -8.67
CA ARG A 91 -12.85 -7.24 -9.08
C ARG A 91 -12.28 -8.03 -7.93
N ILE A 92 -12.02 -7.39 -6.79
CA ILE A 92 -11.46 -8.02 -5.59
C ILE A 92 -12.53 -8.37 -4.53
N LEU A 93 -13.78 -7.96 -4.77
CA LEU A 93 -14.90 -8.28 -3.89
C LEU A 93 -15.42 -9.69 -4.18
N ASN A 94 -15.79 -10.43 -3.14
CA ASN A 94 -16.50 -11.71 -3.26
C ASN A 94 -15.78 -12.72 -4.18
N LEU A 95 -14.45 -12.68 -4.22
CA LEU A 95 -13.63 -13.60 -5.02
C LEU A 95 -13.96 -15.07 -4.69
N THR A 96 -14.09 -15.88 -5.73
CA THR A 96 -14.31 -17.34 -5.62
C THR A 96 -13.02 -18.15 -5.79
N THR A 97 -11.96 -17.50 -6.27
CA THR A 97 -10.64 -18.09 -6.47
C THR A 97 -9.56 -17.17 -5.93
N ARG A 98 -8.40 -17.74 -5.62
CA ARG A 98 -7.26 -17.00 -5.06
C ARG A 98 -6.56 -16.11 -6.10
N THR A 99 -6.93 -16.22 -7.37
CA THR A 99 -6.15 -15.64 -8.45
C THR A 99 -7.02 -14.81 -9.37
N LEU A 100 -6.51 -13.65 -9.76
CA LEU A 100 -7.18 -12.74 -10.68
C LEU A 100 -6.34 -12.59 -11.94
N SER A 101 -6.92 -12.89 -13.09
CA SER A 101 -6.27 -12.68 -14.39
C SER A 101 -6.61 -11.30 -14.95
N PHE A 102 -5.65 -10.65 -15.58
CA PHE A 102 -5.85 -9.36 -16.24
C PHE A 102 -4.89 -9.20 -17.41
N ASP A 103 -5.29 -8.37 -18.38
CA ASP A 103 -4.49 -8.12 -19.57
C ASP A 103 -3.78 -6.76 -19.44
N HIS A 104 -2.51 -6.71 -19.82
CA HIS A 104 -1.72 -5.47 -19.87
C HIS A 104 -0.76 -5.53 -21.06
N ALA A 105 -0.75 -4.47 -21.89
CA ALA A 105 0.09 -4.39 -23.09
C ALA A 105 -0.02 -5.58 -24.07
N GLY A 106 -1.16 -6.28 -24.09
CA GLY A 106 -1.37 -7.47 -24.94
C GLY A 106 -0.90 -8.79 -24.33
N GLU A 107 -0.35 -8.76 -23.12
CA GLU A 107 0.06 -9.95 -22.35
C GLU A 107 -0.93 -10.23 -21.21
N LYS A 108 -1.13 -11.52 -20.91
CA LYS A 108 -2.00 -11.97 -19.81
C LYS A 108 -1.19 -12.15 -18.53
N PHE A 109 -1.59 -11.45 -17.49
CA PHE A 109 -1.00 -11.54 -16.16
C PHE A 109 -1.95 -12.20 -15.18
N LYS A 110 -1.36 -12.76 -14.11
CA LYS A 110 -2.08 -13.42 -13.02
C LYS A 110 -1.61 -12.85 -11.68
N ALA A 111 -2.52 -12.19 -10.98
CA ALA A 111 -2.31 -11.80 -9.58
C ALA A 111 -2.73 -12.94 -8.65
N THR A 112 -1.91 -13.25 -7.67
CA THR A 112 -2.23 -14.18 -6.58
C THR A 112 -2.54 -13.36 -5.33
N THR A 113 -3.70 -13.59 -4.73
CA THR A 113 -4.14 -12.88 -3.52
C THR A 113 -3.78 -13.66 -2.25
N SER A 114 -3.87 -12.98 -1.12
CA SER A 114 -3.80 -13.59 0.21
C SER A 114 -5.14 -14.16 0.69
N ILE A 115 -6.18 -14.13 -0.15
CA ILE A 115 -7.52 -14.61 0.22
C ILE A 115 -7.46 -16.11 0.50
N ASP A 116 -7.94 -16.47 1.69
CA ASP A 116 -8.29 -17.84 2.06
C ASP A 116 -9.67 -18.13 1.49
N ILE A 117 -9.74 -19.07 0.54
CA ILE A 117 -10.96 -19.35 -0.22
C ILE A 117 -12.02 -20.07 0.62
N ASP A 118 -11.61 -20.84 1.62
CA ASP A 118 -12.55 -21.54 2.49
C ASP A 118 -13.18 -20.55 3.48
N LEU A 119 -12.36 -19.67 4.07
CA LEU A 119 -12.85 -18.56 4.88
C LEU A 119 -13.76 -17.62 4.07
N GLN A 120 -13.36 -17.27 2.86
CA GLN A 120 -14.13 -16.41 1.95
C GLN A 120 -15.51 -17.01 1.64
N LYS A 121 -15.56 -18.30 1.27
CA LYS A 121 -16.83 -19.02 1.03
C LYS A 121 -17.68 -19.10 2.29
N TYR A 122 -17.06 -19.38 3.43
CA TYR A 122 -17.75 -19.37 4.71
C TYR A 122 -18.43 -18.02 4.96
N MET A 123 -17.70 -16.91 4.85
CA MET A 123 -18.26 -15.57 5.05
C MET A 123 -19.40 -15.26 4.07
N LEU A 124 -19.25 -15.59 2.78
CA LEU A 124 -20.32 -15.44 1.78
C LEU A 124 -21.56 -16.25 2.13
N SER A 125 -21.40 -17.49 2.61
CA SER A 125 -22.53 -18.32 3.01
C SER A 125 -23.31 -17.73 4.19
N ARG A 126 -22.63 -17.02 5.10
CA ARG A 126 -23.26 -16.31 6.22
C ARG A 126 -23.97 -15.02 5.79
N MET A 127 -23.61 -14.48 4.62
CA MET A 127 -24.27 -13.32 4.01
C MET A 127 -25.46 -13.68 3.12
N ASN A 128 -25.85 -14.95 3.01
CA ASN A 128 -27.00 -15.34 2.19
C ASN A 128 -28.34 -15.01 2.90
N TRP A 129 -28.67 -13.72 3.04
CA TRP A 129 -29.91 -13.24 3.69
C TRP A 129 -31.02 -12.89 2.68
N HIS A 130 -31.03 -13.55 1.51
CA HIS A 130 -32.14 -13.50 0.57
C HIS A 130 -33.45 -13.79 1.34
N SER A 131 -34.33 -12.79 1.42
CA SER A 131 -35.65 -12.83 2.10
C SER A 131 -35.72 -12.56 3.61
N SER A 132 -34.69 -12.06 4.28
CA SER A 132 -34.84 -11.60 5.67
C SER A 132 -35.39 -10.17 5.76
N ARG A 133 -36.37 -9.96 6.66
CA ARG A 133 -36.91 -8.63 7.06
C ARG A 133 -35.82 -7.64 7.47
N TYR A 134 -34.62 -8.13 7.83
CA TYR A 134 -33.50 -7.34 8.34
C TYR A 134 -32.29 -7.30 7.39
N THR A 135 -32.54 -7.30 6.08
CA THR A 135 -31.45 -7.17 5.09
C THR A 135 -30.88 -5.74 5.09
N PRO A 136 -29.58 -5.54 5.41
CA PRO A 136 -28.98 -4.21 5.40
C PRO A 136 -28.90 -3.66 3.97
N ARG A 137 -28.79 -2.34 3.81
CA ARG A 137 -28.55 -1.75 2.48
C ARG A 137 -27.13 -2.05 1.98
N TYR A 138 -26.15 -1.97 2.88
CA TYR A 138 -24.74 -2.24 2.63
C TYR A 138 -24.17 -3.09 3.75
N LEU A 139 -23.33 -4.06 3.42
CA LEU A 139 -22.56 -4.86 4.37
C LEU A 139 -21.18 -5.13 3.78
N GLY A 140 -20.14 -4.94 4.58
CA GLY A 140 -18.77 -5.31 4.22
C GLY A 140 -18.12 -6.03 5.38
N ILE A 141 -17.45 -7.14 5.11
CA ILE A 141 -16.64 -7.88 6.08
C ILE A 141 -15.24 -8.05 5.47
N VAL A 142 -14.25 -7.56 6.22
CA VAL A 142 -12.83 -7.72 5.89
C VAL A 142 -12.19 -8.45 7.05
N VAL A 143 -11.52 -9.56 6.76
CA VAL A 143 -10.70 -10.31 7.71
C VAL A 143 -9.24 -10.10 7.34
N MET A 144 -8.42 -9.72 8.31
CA MET A 144 -7.02 -9.39 8.11
C MET A 144 -6.13 -10.14 9.10
N ASP A 145 -4.97 -10.59 8.64
CA ASP A 145 -3.88 -11.01 9.51
C ASP A 145 -3.31 -9.78 10.24
N PRO A 146 -3.39 -9.71 11.58
CA PRO A 146 -2.95 -8.54 12.34
C PRO A 146 -1.43 -8.31 12.31
N ALA A 147 -0.63 -9.36 12.08
CA ALA A 147 0.82 -9.26 12.04
C ALA A 147 1.33 -8.81 10.66
N THR A 148 0.66 -9.24 9.58
CA THR A 148 1.15 -8.97 8.22
C THR A 148 0.31 -7.96 7.43
N GLY A 149 -0.88 -7.59 7.94
CA GLY A 149 -1.83 -6.73 7.25
C GLY A 149 -2.47 -7.38 6.01
N ARG A 150 -2.22 -8.66 5.76
CA ARG A 150 -2.79 -9.38 4.62
C ARG A 150 -4.29 -9.58 4.79
N VAL A 151 -5.05 -9.27 3.76
CA VAL A 151 -6.50 -9.55 3.73
C VAL A 151 -6.71 -11.03 3.43
N LEU A 152 -7.33 -11.74 4.36
CA LEU A 152 -7.65 -13.17 4.27
C LEU A 152 -9.05 -13.40 3.70
N SER A 153 -9.97 -12.45 3.92
CA SER A 153 -11.29 -12.47 3.29
C SER A 153 -11.79 -11.04 3.08
N MET A 154 -12.42 -10.80 1.94
CA MET A 154 -13.11 -9.56 1.61
C MET A 154 -14.43 -9.92 0.97
N THR A 155 -15.50 -9.78 1.75
CA THR A 155 -16.85 -10.13 1.35
C THR A 155 -17.78 -8.96 1.59
N GLY A 156 -18.75 -8.76 0.72
CA GLY A 156 -19.65 -7.63 0.87
C GLY A 156 -20.91 -7.76 0.04
N PHE A 157 -21.86 -6.93 0.41
CA PHE A 157 -23.17 -6.84 -0.19
C PHE A 157 -23.61 -5.40 -0.33
N ASP A 158 -24.20 -5.14 -1.49
CA ASP A 158 -24.97 -3.94 -1.77
C ASP A 158 -26.33 -4.40 -2.30
N ARG A 159 -27.40 -4.01 -1.59
CA ARG A 159 -28.77 -4.38 -1.97
C ARG A 159 -29.19 -3.81 -3.31
N ASP A 160 -28.71 -2.62 -3.64
CA ASP A 160 -29.10 -1.90 -4.86
C ASP A 160 -28.08 -2.12 -5.99
N GLY A 161 -26.92 -2.72 -5.68
CA GLY A 161 -25.83 -3.02 -6.63
C GLY A 161 -25.12 -1.78 -7.20
N ARG A 162 -25.23 -0.61 -6.55
CA ARG A 162 -24.82 0.69 -7.10
C ARG A 162 -23.44 1.18 -6.66
N THR A 163 -22.94 0.71 -5.53
CA THR A 163 -21.71 1.22 -4.86
C THR A 163 -20.47 0.39 -5.12
N GLY A 164 -20.59 -0.74 -5.83
CA GLY A 164 -19.47 -1.65 -6.10
C GLY A 164 -19.04 -2.38 -4.84
N ASN A 165 -17.87 -2.04 -4.30
CA ASN A 165 -17.26 -2.72 -3.15
C ASN A 165 -17.48 -1.95 -1.84
N PRO A 166 -18.42 -2.40 -0.97
CA PRO A 166 -18.72 -1.71 0.29
C PRO A 166 -17.58 -1.78 1.31
N CYS A 167 -16.61 -2.69 1.14
CA CYS A 167 -15.46 -2.81 2.05
C CYS A 167 -14.43 -1.69 1.90
N ILE A 168 -14.42 -1.00 0.75
CA ILE A 168 -13.49 0.09 0.45
C ILE A 168 -14.20 1.39 0.05
N ALA A 169 -15.54 1.38 0.02
CA ALA A 169 -16.33 2.57 -0.17
C ALA A 169 -16.22 3.48 1.08
N GLY A 170 -15.65 4.68 0.91
CA GLY A 170 -15.47 5.67 1.97
C GLY A 170 -16.74 6.42 2.39
N GLN A 171 -17.90 5.77 2.33
CA GLN A 171 -19.21 6.42 2.47
C GLN A 171 -19.73 6.44 3.92
N PHE A 172 -19.08 5.71 4.83
CA PHE A 172 -19.53 5.57 6.22
C PHE A 172 -18.52 6.18 7.19
N PRO A 173 -18.96 7.03 8.14
CA PRO A 173 -18.06 7.54 9.16
C PRO A 173 -17.57 6.40 10.05
N ALA A 174 -16.33 6.49 10.55
CA ALA A 174 -15.73 5.47 11.41
C ALA A 174 -16.48 5.26 12.75
N ALA A 175 -17.39 6.17 13.12
CA ALA A 175 -18.17 6.12 14.35
C ALA A 175 -17.28 5.87 15.60
N SER A 176 -17.76 5.08 16.56
CA SER A 176 -17.04 4.85 17.82
C SER A 176 -15.74 4.03 17.67
N ILE A 177 -15.47 3.38 16.53
CA ILE A 177 -14.22 2.61 16.37
C ILE A 177 -12.98 3.52 16.38
N PHE A 178 -13.14 4.79 15.98
CA PHE A 178 -12.07 5.78 15.98
C PHE A 178 -11.53 6.07 17.40
N LYS A 179 -12.31 5.79 18.46
CA LYS A 179 -11.87 5.94 19.85
C LYS A 179 -10.64 5.09 20.16
N ILE A 180 -10.44 3.96 19.48
CA ILE A 180 -9.24 3.12 19.61
C ILE A 180 -7.99 3.92 19.18
N VAL A 181 -8.09 4.65 18.07
CA VAL A 181 -7.00 5.51 17.56
C VAL A 181 -6.73 6.65 18.53
N THR A 182 -7.78 7.33 19.02
CA THR A 182 -7.61 8.43 19.99
C THR A 182 -7.00 7.96 21.30
N ALA A 183 -7.43 6.80 21.82
CA ALA A 183 -6.87 6.23 23.03
C ALA A 183 -5.40 5.82 22.85
N ALA A 184 -5.03 5.23 21.71
CA ALA A 184 -3.64 4.90 21.39
C ALA A 184 -2.76 6.16 21.32
N ALA A 185 -3.25 7.21 20.64
CA ALA A 185 -2.54 8.49 20.54
C ALA A 185 -2.42 9.24 21.88
N ALA A 186 -3.25 8.92 22.88
CA ALA A 186 -3.14 9.48 24.22
C ALA A 186 -2.13 8.73 25.10
N VAL A 187 -1.76 7.50 24.73
CA VAL A 187 -0.76 6.67 25.41
C VAL A 187 0.64 6.87 24.84
N GLU A 188 0.76 7.22 23.56
CA GLU A 188 2.01 7.61 22.89
C GLU A 188 2.48 9.01 23.29
#